data_AF-A0A3A9EYV0-F1
#
_entry.id   AF-A0A3A9EYV0-F1
#
_cell.length_a   1.000
_cell.length_b   1.000
_cell.length_c   1.000
_cell.angle_alpha   90.00
_cell.angle_beta   90.00
_cell.angle_gamma   90.00
#
_symmetry.space_group_name_H-M   'P 1'
#
loop_
_entity.id
_entity.type
_entity.pdbx_description
1 polymer ?
#
loop_
_entity_poly.entity_id
_entity_poly.type
_entity_poly.pdbx_seq_one_letter_code
_entity_poly.pdbx_strand_id
1 'polypeptide(L)' 'SIEEAVVKAEYYLKNEEERKKIAQGGLKKASTEFSYEKRFQEMFRIVGI' A
#
# COMPACT_ATOMS: atom_id res chain seq x y z
N SER A 1 -13.10 6.30 14.01
CA SER A 1 -12.72 7.03 15.25
C SER A 1 -11.51 6.35 15.90
N ILE A 2 -11.02 6.85 17.05
CA ILE A 2 -9.93 6.18 17.79
C ILE A 2 -10.36 4.78 18.23
N GLU A 3 -11.61 4.63 18.66
CA GLU A 3 -12.19 3.37 19.11
C GLU A 3 -12.16 2.32 17.98
N GLU A 4 -12.52 2.70 16.75
CA GLU A 4 -12.43 1.81 15.59
C GLU A 4 -10.99 1.39 15.28
N ALA A 5 -10.01 2.29 15.47
CA ALA A 5 -8.62 1.97 15.26
C ALA A 5 -8.11 0.95 16.29
N VAL A 6 -8.52 1.07 17.56
CA VAL A 6 -8.20 0.11 18.63
C VAL A 6 -8.79 -1.26 18.31
N VAL A 7 -10.08 -1.32 17.93
CA VAL A 7 -10.75 -2.59 17.56
C VAL A 7 -10.05 -3.26 16.37
N LYS A 8 -9.68 -2.49 15.34
CA LYS A 8 -8.94 -3.03 14.19
C LYS A 8 -7.55 -3.50 14.58
N ALA A 9 -6.85 -2.79 15.45
CA ALA A 9 -5.53 -3.20 15.93
C ALA A 9 -5.61 -4.56 16.66
N GLU A 10 -6.55 -4.73 17.58
CA GLU A 10 -6.78 -6.00 18.27
C GLU A 10 -7.14 -7.13 17.30
N TYR A 11 -8.03 -6.86 16.35
CA TYR A 11 -8.41 -7.83 15.32
C TYR A 11 -7.18 -8.27 14.53
N TYR A 12 -6.41 -7.33 13.98
CA TYR A 12 -5.28 -7.68 13.15
C TYR A 12 -4.20 -8.40 13.94
N LEU A 13 -3.93 -8.06 15.21
CA LEU A 13 -2.97 -8.77 16.05
C LEU A 13 -3.30 -10.27 16.21
N LYS A 14 -4.58 -10.64 16.20
CA LYS A 14 -5.05 -12.03 16.29
C LYS A 14 -5.14 -12.75 14.93
N ASN A 15 -5.07 -12.04 13.81
CA ASN A 15 -5.27 -12.58 12.46
C ASN A 15 -4.00 -12.44 11.59
N GLU A 16 -2.99 -13.29 11.84
CA GLU A 16 -1.67 -13.17 11.19
C GLU A 16 -1.70 -13.34 9.67
N GLU A 17 -2.47 -14.30 9.15
CA GLU A 17 -2.53 -14.56 7.71
C GLU A 17 -3.13 -13.38 6.94
N GLU A 18 -4.14 -12.73 7.51
CA GLU A 18 -4.70 -11.51 6.93
C GLU A 18 -3.68 -10.36 6.95
N ARG A 19 -2.89 -10.21 8.03
CA ARG A 19 -1.79 -9.24 8.06
C ARG A 19 -0.76 -9.50 6.96
N LYS A 20 -0.35 -10.76 6.76
CA LYS A 20 0.60 -11.15 5.70
C LYS A 20 0.06 -10.82 4.33
N LYS A 21 -1.21 -11.15 4.06
CA LYS A 21 -1.89 -10.83 2.80
C LYS A 21 -1.91 -9.33 2.53
N ILE A 22 -2.24 -8.52 3.54
CA ILE A 22 -2.22 -7.05 3.44
C ILE A 22 -0.80 -6.55 3.15
N ALA A 23 0.22 -7.05 3.86
CA ALA A 23 1.61 -6.65 3.67
C ALA A 23 2.12 -7.00 2.26
N GLN A 24 1.82 -8.20 1.76
CA GLN A 24 2.15 -8.62 0.40
C GLN A 24 1.45 -7.75 -0.65
N GLY A 25 0.18 -7.42 -0.43
CA GLY A 25 -0.57 -6.49 -1.29
C GLY A 25 0.07 -5.10 -1.33
N GLY A 26 0.46 -4.58 -0.16
CA GLY A 26 1.18 -3.32 -0.03
C GLY A 26 2.52 -3.32 -0.77
N LEU A 27 3.33 -4.37 -0.60
CA LEU A 27 4.61 -4.53 -1.29
C LEU A 27 4.43 -4.56 -2.81
N LYS A 28 3.48 -5.38 -3.30
CA LYS A 28 3.19 -5.47 -4.74
C LYS A 28 2.79 -4.11 -5.30
N LYS A 29 1.88 -3.40 -4.63
CA LYS A 29 1.43 -2.07 -5.07
C LYS A 29 2.58 -1.06 -5.09
N ALA A 30 3.40 -1.04 -4.03
CA ALA A 30 4.56 -0.17 -3.94
C ALA A 30 5.55 -0.39 -5.09
N SER A 31 5.85 -1.66 -5.41
CA SER A 31 6.79 -1.99 -6.48
C SER A 31 6.23 -1.77 -7.88
N THR A 32 4.91 -1.85 -8.09
CA THR A 32 4.32 -1.72 -9.43
C THR A 32 3.79 -0.34 -9.76
N GLU A 33 3.23 0.39 -8.79
CA GLU A 33 2.56 1.68 -9.02
C GLU A 33 3.40 2.89 -8.58
N PHE A 34 4.28 2.68 -7.60
CA PHE A 34 5.10 3.75 -7.02
C PHE A 34 6.59 3.59 -7.37
N SER A 35 6.91 2.80 -8.40
CA SER A 35 8.28 2.70 -8.90
C SER A 35 8.74 4.03 -9.48
N TYR A 36 10.03 4.32 -9.35
CA TYR A 36 10.62 5.52 -9.96
C TYR A 36 10.35 5.58 -11.47
N GLU A 37 10.42 4.44 -12.16
CA GLU A 37 10.10 4.34 -13.59
C GLU A 37 8.69 4.86 -13.89
N LYS A 38 7.68 4.39 -13.15
CA LYS A 38 6.29 4.85 -13.33
C LYS A 38 6.12 6.32 -13.01
N ARG A 39 6.81 6.80 -11.96
CA ARG A 39 6.81 8.23 -11.60
C ARG A 39 7.45 9.08 -12.70
N PHE A 40 8.56 8.64 -13.30
CA PHE A 40 9.21 9.33 -14.42
C PHE A 40 8.35 9.32 -15.68
N GLN A 41 7.77 8.17 -16.05
CA GLN A 41 6.82 8.07 -17.16
C GLN A 41 5.66 9.06 -17.02
N GLU A 42 5.10 9.16 -15.81
CA GLU A 42 4.02 10.11 -15.53
C GLU A 42 4.49 11.57 -15.61
N MET A 43 5.68 11.88 -15.09
CA MET A 43 6.25 13.22 -15.19
C MET A 43 6.51 13.62 -16.64
N PHE A 44 7.08 12.73 -17.47
CA PHE A 44 7.30 12.98 -18.90
C PHE A 44 5.99 13.21 -19.64
N ARG A 45 4.97 12.38 -19.38
CA ARG A 45 3.62 12.58 -19.90
C ARG A 45 3.04 13.95 -19.54
N ILE A 46 3.25 14.42 -18.31
CA ILE A 46 2.77 15.74 -17.86
C ILE A 46 3.50 16.88 -18.57
N VAL A 47 4.82 16.76 -18.80
CA VAL A 47 5.61 17.80 -19.49
C VAL A 47 5.56 17.72 -21.02
N GLY A 48 4.91 16.70 -21.57
CA GLY A 48 4.72 16.52 -23.02
C GLY A 48 5.93 15.93 -23.74
N ILE A 49 6.74 15.13 -23.04
CA ILE A 49 7.89 14.37 -23.59
C ILE A 49 7.51 12.90 -23.74
#